data_AF-A0A0K9NP48-F1
#
_entry.id   AF-A0A0K9NP48-F1
#
_cell.length_a   1.000
_cell.length_b   1.000
_cell.length_c   1.000
_cell.angle_alpha   90.00
_cell.angle_beta   90.00
_cell.angle_gamma   90.00
#
_symmetry.space_group_name_H-M   'P 1'
#
loop_
_entity.id
_entity.type
_entity.pdbx_description
1 polymer ?
#
loop_
_entity_poly.entity_id
_entity_poly.type
_entity_poly.pdbx_seq_one_letter_code
_entity_poly.pdbx_strand_id
1 'polypeptide(L)'
;MTTMAAYRVFAEGETEICDDDGMIYKRKKRLRTSAPSSPLSVTAEENNDKERRVRRKTTLGHILKKRRFEIEQWERFSSVMEDLELSAKQNTRDTVVVSVQESSFAENTDVAIPIIDDAVRQVLAYEATVDKILSMCDLVDRRCDAREEAFIHSLSALPIWETEPRDLLTSLSKC
;
A
#
# COMPACT_ATOMS: atom_id res chain seq x y z
N MET A 1 12.20 -54.16 42.86
CA MET A 1 11.67 -54.24 41.47
C MET A 1 11.91 -52.88 40.83
N THR A 2 12.97 -52.77 40.03
CA THR A 2 13.46 -51.51 39.47
C THR A 2 12.95 -51.40 38.04
N THR A 3 12.08 -50.43 37.77
CA THR A 3 11.61 -50.13 36.41
C THR A 3 12.65 -49.27 35.68
N MET A 4 13.40 -49.90 34.77
CA MET A 4 14.28 -49.20 33.84
C MET A 4 13.42 -48.46 32.81
N ALA A 5 13.42 -47.13 32.86
CA ALA A 5 12.91 -46.30 31.77
C ALA A 5 13.76 -46.53 30.53
N ALA A 6 13.15 -47.08 29.47
CA ALA A 6 13.75 -47.21 28.17
C ALA A 6 13.93 -45.82 27.56
N TYR A 7 15.15 -45.27 27.63
CA TYR A 7 15.52 -44.11 26.83
C TYR A 7 15.48 -44.50 25.35
N ARG A 8 14.51 -43.96 24.61
CA ARG A 8 14.58 -43.95 23.15
C ARG A 8 15.72 -43.02 22.76
N VAL A 9 16.86 -43.61 22.40
CA VAL A 9 17.89 -42.93 21.62
C VAL A 9 17.23 -42.52 20.31
N PHE A 10 17.01 -41.22 20.11
CA PHE A 10 16.70 -40.72 18.77
C PHE A 10 17.96 -40.90 17.95
N ALA A 11 18.01 -41.97 17.15
CA ALA A 11 18.97 -42.11 16.08
C ALA A 11 18.98 -40.80 15.27
N GLU A 12 20.18 -40.26 15.02
CA GLU A 12 20.39 -39.07 14.21
C GLU A 12 19.71 -39.28 12.84
N GLY A 13 18.48 -38.77 12.72
CA GLY A 13 17.62 -39.02 11.59
C GLY A 13 18.11 -38.20 10.39
N GLU A 14 18.38 -38.89 9.29
CA GLU A 14 18.62 -38.33 7.96
C GLU A 14 17.58 -37.20 7.69
N THR A 15 18.02 -35.95 7.61
CA THR A 15 17.14 -34.81 7.32
C THR A 15 17.09 -34.58 5.81
N GLU A 16 15.89 -34.39 5.26
CA GLU A 16 15.72 -33.96 3.86
C GLU A 16 15.52 -32.45 3.78
N ILE A 17 16.04 -31.85 2.70
CA ILE A 17 15.84 -30.44 2.39
C ILE A 17 14.54 -30.33 1.58
N CYS A 18 13.63 -29.48 2.03
CA CYS A 18 12.38 -29.20 1.35
C CYS A 18 12.30 -27.72 1.00
N ASP A 19 11.81 -27.44 -0.20
CA ASP A 19 11.47 -26.10 -0.67
C ASP A 19 9.94 -26.00 -0.70
N ASP A 20 9.38 -25.11 0.12
CA ASP A 20 7.97 -24.73 0.08
C ASP A 20 7.90 -23.23 -0.18
N ASP A 21 7.46 -22.85 -1.37
CA ASP A 21 7.30 -21.46 -1.81
C ASP A 21 8.57 -20.58 -1.69
N GLY A 22 9.76 -21.16 -1.88
CA GLY A 22 11.03 -20.44 -1.76
C GLY A 22 11.55 -20.35 -0.32
N MET A 23 10.82 -20.94 0.64
CA MET A 23 11.34 -21.23 1.97
C MET A 23 11.97 -22.62 1.98
N ILE A 24 13.29 -22.65 2.07
CA ILE A 24 14.07 -23.88 2.16
C ILE A 24 14.23 -24.23 3.64
N TYR A 25 13.70 -25.38 4.06
CA TYR A 25 13.84 -25.88 5.43
C TYR A 25 14.23 -27.35 5.48
N LYS A 26 14.91 -27.73 6.57
CA LYS A 26 15.25 -29.13 6.86
C LYS A 26 14.11 -29.76 7.63
N ARG A 27 13.61 -30.90 7.16
CA ARG A 27 12.62 -31.70 7.91
C ARG A 27 13.14 -33.12 8.11
N LYS A 28 12.76 -33.76 9.23
CA LYS A 28 13.11 -35.16 9.49
C LYS A 28 12.46 -36.05 8.42
N LYS A 29 13.27 -36.84 7.73
CA LYS A 29 12.79 -37.81 6.72
C LYS A 29 11.85 -38.79 7.42
N ARG A 30 10.59 -38.84 6.99
CA ARG A 30 9.64 -39.82 7.52
C ARG A 30 10.15 -41.19 7.07
N LEU A 31 10.48 -42.08 8.01
CA LEU A 31 10.76 -43.48 7.70
C LEU A 31 9.53 -44.03 6.98
N ARG A 32 9.65 -44.26 5.67
CA ARG A 32 8.70 -45.10 4.93
C ARG A 32 8.94 -46.53 5.40
N THR A 33 8.39 -46.90 6.56
CA THR A 33 8.05 -48.30 6.78
C THR A 33 7.21 -48.72 5.59
N SER A 34 7.61 -49.81 4.93
CA SER A 34 7.09 -50.33 3.66
C SER A 34 5.62 -50.78 3.71
N ALA A 35 4.74 -49.95 4.26
CA ALA A 35 3.33 -50.02 3.99
C ALA A 35 3.09 -49.29 2.66
N PRO A 36 2.40 -49.90 1.69
CA PRO A 36 2.09 -49.22 0.44
C PRO A 36 1.32 -47.94 0.78
N SER A 37 1.92 -46.79 0.49
CA SER A 37 1.20 -45.52 0.53
C SER A 37 0.01 -45.65 -0.42
N SER A 38 -1.20 -45.58 0.13
CA SER A 38 -2.41 -45.66 -0.67
C SER A 38 -2.33 -44.60 -1.78
N PRO A 39 -2.54 -44.96 -3.06
CA PRO A 39 -2.45 -44.04 -4.21
C PRO A 39 -3.40 -42.83 -4.09
N LEU A 40 -4.38 -42.90 -3.19
CA LEU A 40 -5.30 -41.82 -2.83
C LEU A 40 -4.61 -40.63 -2.13
N SER A 41 -3.50 -40.84 -1.41
CA SER A 41 -2.82 -39.75 -0.68
C SER A 41 -1.98 -38.85 -1.58
N VAL A 42 -1.24 -39.46 -2.52
CA VAL A 42 -0.39 -38.73 -3.49
C VAL A 42 -1.25 -37.91 -4.46
N THR A 43 -2.38 -38.48 -4.90
CA THR A 43 -3.32 -37.78 -5.79
C THR A 43 -4.07 -36.64 -5.11
N ALA A 44 -4.36 -36.74 -3.81
CA ALA A 44 -4.97 -35.66 -3.04
C ALA A 44 -4.02 -34.46 -2.84
N GLU A 45 -2.74 -34.70 -2.55
CA GLU A 45 -1.73 -33.65 -2.43
C GLU A 45 -1.48 -32.93 -3.77
N GLU A 46 -1.34 -33.69 -4.87
CA GLU A 46 -1.17 -33.10 -6.22
C GLU A 46 -2.38 -32.27 -6.67
N ASN A 47 -3.60 -32.67 -6.29
CA ASN A 47 -4.81 -31.93 -6.61
C ASN A 47 -4.92 -30.63 -5.80
N ASN A 48 -4.55 -30.65 -4.52
CA ASN A 48 -4.49 -29.46 -3.68
C ASN A 48 -3.46 -28.45 -4.23
N ASP A 49 -2.28 -28.92 -4.65
CA ASP A 49 -1.25 -28.08 -5.25
C ASP A 49 -1.69 -27.43 -6.56
N LYS A 50 -2.39 -28.17 -7.43
CA LYS A 50 -2.96 -27.61 -8.66
C LYS A 50 -3.98 -26.52 -8.34
N GLU A 51 -4.85 -26.74 -7.37
CA GLU A 51 -5.87 -25.79 -6.98
C GLU A 51 -5.26 -24.52 -6.33
N ARG A 52 -4.23 -24.67 -5.48
CA ARG A 52 -3.44 -23.57 -4.92
C ARG A 52 -2.78 -22.74 -6.01
N ARG A 53 -2.17 -23.38 -7.02
CA ARG A 53 -1.57 -22.69 -8.18
C ARG A 53 -2.61 -21.92 -9.00
N VAL A 54 -3.80 -22.47 -9.19
CA VAL A 54 -4.89 -21.77 -9.89
C VAL A 54 -5.32 -20.53 -9.11
N ARG A 55 -5.57 -20.64 -7.79
CA ARG A 55 -5.93 -19.49 -6.94
C ARG A 55 -4.86 -18.39 -6.96
N ARG A 56 -3.58 -18.78 -6.96
CA ARG A 56 -2.46 -17.83 -7.05
C ARG A 56 -2.44 -17.13 -8.41
N LYS A 57 -2.60 -17.86 -9.51
CA LYS A 57 -2.64 -17.30 -10.87
C LYS A 57 -3.81 -16.33 -11.06
N THR A 58 -4.99 -16.66 -10.55
CA THR A 58 -6.17 -15.79 -10.66
C THR A 58 -5.98 -14.50 -9.86
N THR A 59 -5.49 -14.61 -8.63
CA THR A 59 -5.22 -13.44 -7.77
C THR A 59 -4.15 -12.53 -8.36
N LEU A 60 -3.02 -13.09 -8.81
CA LEU A 60 -1.96 -12.33 -9.49
C LEU A 60 -2.48 -11.69 -10.78
N GLY A 61 -3.26 -12.40 -11.58
CA GLY A 61 -3.88 -11.87 -12.78
C GLY A 61 -4.80 -10.69 -12.49
N HIS A 62 -5.59 -10.76 -11.42
CA HIS A 62 -6.43 -9.65 -10.97
C HIS A 62 -5.59 -8.43 -10.54
N ILE A 63 -4.55 -8.65 -9.73
CA ILE A 63 -3.65 -7.58 -9.28
C ILE A 63 -2.97 -6.90 -10.47
N LEU A 64 -2.44 -7.69 -11.43
CA LEU A 64 -1.80 -7.16 -12.63
C LEU A 64 -2.76 -6.32 -13.47
N LYS A 65 -4.01 -6.78 -13.66
CA LYS A 65 -5.04 -6.01 -14.36
C LYS A 65 -5.34 -4.69 -13.66
N LYS A 66 -5.51 -4.72 -12.33
CA LYS A 66 -5.77 -3.51 -11.54
C LYS A 66 -4.63 -2.50 -11.65
N ARG A 67 -3.37 -2.95 -11.48
CA ARG A 67 -2.19 -2.07 -11.60
C ARG A 67 -2.03 -1.51 -13.00
N ARG A 68 -2.27 -2.30 -14.03
CA ARG A 68 -2.22 -1.82 -15.42
C ARG A 68 -3.28 -0.75 -15.67
N PHE A 69 -4.51 -0.98 -15.22
CA PHE A 69 -5.57 0.00 -15.34
C PHE A 69 -5.24 1.31 -14.60
N GLU A 70 -4.71 1.23 -13.38
CA GLU A 70 -4.25 2.42 -12.64
C GLU A 70 -3.18 3.19 -13.43
N ILE A 71 -2.16 2.50 -13.97
CA ILE A 71 -1.10 3.11 -14.79
C ILE A 71 -1.70 3.83 -16.01
N GLU A 72 -2.61 3.19 -16.75
CA GLU A 72 -3.25 3.81 -17.91
C GLU A 72 -4.03 5.08 -17.53
N GLN A 73 -4.64 5.14 -16.34
CA GLN A 73 -5.32 6.35 -15.85
C GLN A 73 -4.32 7.46 -15.51
N TRP A 74 -3.21 7.11 -14.85
CA TRP A 74 -2.15 8.07 -14.52
C TRP A 74 -1.48 8.63 -15.77
N GLU A 75 -1.25 7.80 -16.79
CA GLU A 75 -0.70 8.24 -18.08
C GLU A 75 -1.65 9.21 -18.80
N ARG A 76 -2.95 8.92 -18.83
CA ARG A 76 -3.94 9.85 -19.40
C ARG A 76 -3.97 11.18 -18.65
N PHE A 77 -3.96 11.14 -17.32
CA PHE A 77 -3.96 12.35 -16.52
C PHE A 77 -2.69 13.19 -16.75
N SER A 78 -1.53 12.54 -16.83
CA SER A 78 -0.26 13.20 -17.18
C SER A 78 -0.32 13.86 -18.55
N SER A 79 -0.83 13.15 -19.56
CA SER A 79 -0.99 13.70 -20.92
C SER A 79 -1.89 14.93 -20.93
N VAL A 80 -3.03 14.89 -20.22
CA VAL A 80 -3.94 16.05 -20.13
C VAL A 80 -3.26 17.23 -19.44
N MET A 81 -2.48 16.99 -18.39
CA MET A 81 -1.71 18.04 -17.72
C MET A 81 -0.66 18.66 -18.64
N GLU A 82 0.07 17.84 -19.39
CA GLU A 82 1.07 18.30 -20.37
C GLU A 82 0.42 19.14 -21.48
N ASP A 83 -0.75 18.71 -21.99
CA ASP A 83 -1.51 19.46 -23.00
C ASP A 83 -1.98 20.82 -22.48
N LEU A 84 -2.46 20.88 -21.22
CA LEU A 84 -2.83 22.12 -20.57
C LEU A 84 -1.63 23.05 -20.36
N GLU A 85 -0.48 22.49 -19.97
CA GLU A 85 0.76 23.26 -19.79
C GLU A 85 1.27 23.82 -21.13
N LEU A 86 1.21 23.04 -22.21
CA LEU A 86 1.55 23.48 -23.56
C LEU A 86 0.59 24.57 -24.05
N SER A 87 -0.72 24.40 -23.82
CA SER A 87 -1.73 25.40 -24.17
C SER A 87 -1.51 26.72 -23.41
N ALA A 88 -1.20 26.66 -22.11
CA ALA A 88 -0.87 27.84 -21.31
C ALA A 88 0.41 28.55 -21.80
N LYS A 89 1.44 27.79 -22.17
CA LYS A 89 2.70 28.32 -22.75
C LYS A 89 2.52 28.88 -24.16
N GLN A 90 1.52 28.42 -24.91
CA GLN A 90 1.22 28.96 -26.25
C GLN A 90 0.43 30.26 -26.17
N ASN A 91 -0.58 30.34 -25.30
CA ASN A 91 -1.34 31.58 -25.05
C ASN A 91 -0.42 32.73 -24.58
N THR A 92 0.60 32.43 -23.78
CA THR A 92 1.58 33.46 -23.35
C THR A 92 2.50 33.93 -24.49
N ARG A 93 2.80 33.11 -25.50
CA ARG A 93 3.63 33.52 -26.65
C ARG A 93 2.85 34.34 -27.68
N ASP A 94 1.59 34.00 -27.94
CA ASP A 94 0.74 34.77 -28.86
C ASP A 94 0.43 36.17 -28.30
N THR A 95 0.45 36.33 -26.98
CA THR A 95 0.35 37.65 -26.33
C THR A 95 1.63 38.49 -26.48
N VAL A 96 2.80 37.86 -26.56
CA VAL A 96 4.10 38.57 -26.67
C VAL A 96 4.40 39.00 -28.11
N VAL A 97 3.96 38.25 -29.13
CA VAL A 97 4.22 38.63 -30.54
C VAL A 97 3.39 39.84 -30.99
N VAL A 98 2.20 40.06 -30.40
CA VAL A 98 1.42 41.30 -30.62
C VAL A 98 2.04 42.49 -29.87
N SER A 99 2.85 42.25 -28.82
CA SER A 99 3.32 43.29 -27.90
C SER A 99 4.65 43.96 -28.26
N VAL A 100 5.35 43.56 -29.33
CA VAL A 100 6.65 44.20 -29.69
C VAL A 100 6.49 45.39 -30.65
N GLN A 101 5.27 45.68 -31.10
CA GLN A 101 5.00 46.80 -32.00
C GLN A 101 4.10 47.87 -31.39
N GLU A 102 4.29 48.22 -30.11
CA GLU A 102 3.70 49.46 -29.59
C GLU A 102 4.61 50.14 -28.57
N SER A 103 5.50 50.95 -29.13
CA SER A 103 6.01 52.15 -28.50
C SER A 103 4.82 53.06 -28.16
N SER A 104 4.31 52.99 -26.93
CA SER A 104 3.98 54.18 -26.17
C SER A 104 3.78 53.84 -24.69
N PHE A 105 4.44 54.64 -23.86
CA PHE A 105 4.41 54.57 -22.42
C PHE A 105 3.16 55.30 -21.94
N ALA A 106 2.02 54.61 -21.82
CA ALA A 106 0.88 55.04 -21.00
C ALA A 106 -0.18 53.91 -20.90
N GLU A 107 -0.56 53.59 -19.66
CA GLU A 107 -1.90 53.08 -19.31
C GLU A 107 -2.25 51.60 -19.61
N ASN A 108 -1.40 50.64 -19.22
CA ASN A 108 -1.76 49.19 -19.21
C ASN A 108 -2.27 48.67 -17.85
N THR A 109 -2.87 49.54 -17.02
CA THR A 109 -3.55 49.10 -15.79
C THR A 109 -4.86 48.37 -16.10
N ASP A 110 -5.55 48.72 -17.19
CA ASP A 110 -6.92 48.25 -17.47
C ASP A 110 -6.99 46.79 -17.97
N VAL A 111 -5.90 46.24 -18.52
CA VAL A 111 -5.81 44.83 -18.95
C VAL A 111 -5.25 43.91 -17.86
N ALA A 112 -4.40 44.45 -16.98
CA ALA A 112 -3.83 43.68 -15.86
C ALA A 112 -4.85 43.42 -14.74
N ILE A 113 -5.75 44.38 -14.49
CA ILE A 113 -6.82 44.27 -13.47
C ILE A 113 -7.77 43.08 -13.74
N PRO A 114 -8.35 42.89 -14.96
CA PRO A 114 -9.25 41.77 -15.22
C PRO A 114 -8.57 40.40 -15.19
N ILE A 115 -7.26 40.31 -15.50
CA ILE A 115 -6.48 39.06 -15.38
C ILE A 115 -6.28 38.69 -13.91
N ILE A 116 -5.98 39.68 -13.06
CA ILE A 116 -5.85 39.47 -11.61
C ILE A 116 -7.21 39.11 -11.01
N ASP A 117 -8.28 39.80 -11.41
CA ASP A 117 -9.64 39.50 -10.95
C ASP A 117 -10.10 38.09 -11.35
N ASP A 118 -9.72 37.61 -12.53
CA ASP A 118 -10.03 36.25 -12.96
C ASP A 118 -9.23 35.20 -12.19
N ALA A 119 -7.94 35.45 -11.93
CA ALA A 119 -7.12 34.62 -11.06
C ALA A 119 -7.66 34.56 -9.62
N VAL A 120 -8.08 35.70 -9.07
CA VAL A 120 -8.71 35.77 -7.74
C VAL A 120 -10.04 35.02 -7.73
N ARG A 121 -10.87 35.18 -8.76
CA ARG A 121 -12.14 34.44 -8.91
C ARG A 121 -11.91 32.93 -8.99
N GLN A 122 -10.86 32.51 -9.70
CA GLN A 122 -10.49 31.10 -9.79
C GLN A 122 -10.03 30.55 -8.44
N VAL A 123 -9.19 31.27 -7.70
CA VAL A 123 -8.74 30.86 -6.35
C VAL A 123 -9.91 30.77 -5.38
N LEU A 124 -10.82 31.74 -5.39
CA LEU A 124 -12.03 31.72 -4.56
C LEU A 124 -12.98 30.56 -4.96
N ALA A 125 -13.03 30.19 -6.24
CA ALA A 125 -13.82 29.04 -6.68
C ALA A 125 -13.27 27.69 -6.15
N TYR A 126 -11.97 27.61 -5.88
CA TYR A 126 -11.35 26.42 -5.32
C TYR A 126 -11.47 26.30 -3.80
N GLU A 127 -11.86 27.35 -3.08
CA GLU A 127 -12.01 27.35 -1.62
C GLU A 127 -12.94 26.22 -1.14
N ALA A 128 -14.14 26.13 -1.72
CA ALA A 128 -15.10 25.07 -1.37
C ALA A 128 -14.59 23.64 -1.69
N THR A 129 -13.70 23.52 -2.68
CA THR A 129 -13.08 22.24 -3.04
C THR A 129 -12.00 21.87 -2.03
N VAL A 130 -11.16 22.83 -1.65
CA VAL A 130 -10.12 22.65 -0.63
C VAL A 130 -10.76 22.31 0.72
N ASP A 131 -11.80 23.04 1.13
CA ASP A 131 -12.55 22.76 2.37
C ASP A 131 -13.13 21.35 2.37
N LYS A 132 -13.65 20.90 1.23
CA LYS A 132 -14.19 19.55 1.10
C LYS A 132 -13.10 18.48 1.27
N ILE A 133 -11.93 18.70 0.68
CA ILE A 133 -10.77 17.80 0.79
C ILE A 133 -10.27 17.78 2.24
N LEU A 134 -10.11 18.95 2.87
CA LEU A 134 -9.69 19.05 4.27
C LEU A 134 -10.67 18.31 5.20
N SER A 135 -11.97 18.49 5.00
CA SER A 135 -13.01 17.76 5.76
C SER A 135 -12.92 16.23 5.59
N MET A 136 -12.53 15.76 4.40
CA MET A 136 -12.29 14.33 4.17
C MET A 136 -11.04 13.85 4.89
N CYS A 137 -9.96 14.62 4.89
CA CYS A 137 -8.76 14.32 5.65
C CYS A 137 -9.09 14.22 7.15
N ASP A 138 -9.80 15.20 7.72
CA ASP A 138 -10.22 15.19 9.13
C ASP A 138 -11.07 13.97 9.49
N LEU A 139 -11.89 13.48 8.55
CA LEU A 139 -12.68 12.27 8.74
C LEU A 139 -11.79 11.01 8.76
N VAL A 140 -10.80 10.95 7.86
CA VAL A 140 -9.85 9.84 7.79
C VAL A 140 -8.99 9.82 9.03
N ASP A 141 -8.46 10.96 9.46
CA ASP A 141 -7.62 11.09 10.65
C ASP A 141 -8.38 10.63 11.89
N ARG A 142 -9.61 11.12 12.11
CA ARG A 142 -10.47 10.65 13.22
C ARG A 142 -10.72 9.14 13.18
N ARG A 143 -10.83 8.54 11.99
CA ARG A 143 -11.02 7.09 11.85
C ARG A 143 -9.73 6.32 12.14
N CYS A 144 -8.58 6.87 11.75
CA CYS A 144 -7.26 6.34 12.08
C CYS A 144 -7.02 6.40 13.58
N ASP A 145 -7.22 7.56 14.20
CA ASP A 145 -7.07 7.77 15.64
C ASP A 145 -7.95 6.81 16.45
N ALA A 146 -9.24 6.67 16.07
CA ALA A 146 -10.14 5.75 16.75
C ALA A 146 -9.69 4.29 16.64
N ARG A 147 -9.10 3.91 15.50
CA ARG A 147 -8.57 2.56 15.29
C ARG A 147 -7.28 2.34 16.07
N GLU A 148 -6.41 3.33 16.08
CA GLU A 148 -5.16 3.31 16.84
C GLU A 148 -5.44 3.22 18.33
N GLU A 149 -6.32 4.06 18.88
CA GLU A 149 -6.74 3.98 20.28
C GLU A 149 -7.36 2.63 20.61
N ALA A 150 -8.24 2.09 19.75
CA ALA A 150 -8.80 0.75 19.96
C ALA A 150 -7.71 -0.34 19.99
N PHE A 151 -6.69 -0.21 19.14
CA PHE A 151 -5.56 -1.12 19.10
C PHE A 151 -4.68 -0.98 20.35
N ILE A 152 -4.34 0.25 20.75
CA ILE A 152 -3.60 0.55 21.99
C ILE A 152 -4.35 -0.01 23.20
N HIS A 153 -5.67 0.22 23.28
CA HIS A 153 -6.51 -0.34 24.34
C HIS A 153 -6.43 -1.87 24.37
N SER A 154 -6.51 -2.53 23.20
CA SER A 154 -6.42 -4.00 23.11
C SER A 154 -5.07 -4.54 23.59
N LEU A 155 -3.98 -3.83 23.29
CA LEU A 155 -2.64 -4.19 23.75
C LEU A 155 -2.48 -3.94 25.25
N SER A 156 -2.97 -2.79 25.73
CA SER A 156 -2.87 -2.41 27.14
C SER A 156 -3.68 -3.32 28.08
N ALA A 157 -4.74 -3.95 27.57
CA ALA A 157 -5.57 -4.88 28.33
C ALA A 157 -4.97 -6.30 28.43
N LEU A 158 -3.82 -6.56 27.78
CA LEU A 158 -3.18 -7.86 27.87
C LEU A 158 -2.60 -8.09 29.27
N PRO A 159 -2.83 -9.26 29.89
CA PRO A 159 -2.40 -9.55 31.26
C PRO A 159 -0.87 -9.67 31.43
N ILE A 160 -0.11 -9.57 30.34
CA ILE A 160 1.36 -9.55 30.35
C ILE A 160 1.88 -8.21 30.90
N TRP A 161 1.08 -7.15 30.83
CA TRP A 161 1.41 -5.84 31.37
C TRP A 161 0.95 -5.78 32.85
N GLU A 162 1.76 -6.34 33.76
CA GLU A 162 1.48 -6.37 35.21
C GLU A 162 1.48 -4.97 35.88
N THR A 163 1.91 -3.93 35.16
CA THR A 163 1.87 -2.50 35.52
C THR A 163 1.25 -1.69 34.39
N GLU A 164 0.62 -0.55 34.68
CA GLU A 164 -0.12 0.25 33.69
C GLU A 164 0.80 0.60 32.49
N PRO A 165 0.60 -0.02 31.32
CA PRO A 165 1.57 0.09 30.21
C PRO A 165 1.61 1.49 29.60
N ARG A 166 0.62 2.35 29.90
CA ARG A 166 0.57 3.76 29.49
C ARG A 166 1.65 4.60 30.17
N ASP A 167 1.96 4.34 31.44
CA ASP A 167 3.03 5.04 32.16
C ASP A 167 4.42 4.66 31.63
N LEU A 168 4.60 3.39 31.25
CA LEU A 168 5.83 2.92 30.64
C LEU A 168 6.05 3.57 29.25
N LEU A 169 5.03 3.58 28.39
CA LEU A 169 5.10 4.19 27.06
C LEU A 169 5.38 5.71 27.13
N THR A 170 4.78 6.42 28.08
CA THR A 170 5.00 7.87 28.27
C THR A 170 6.36 8.20 28.89
N SER A 171 6.97 7.27 29.62
CA SER A 171 8.35 7.41 30.10
C SER A 171 9.39 7.22 29.00
N LEU A 172 9.12 6.30 28.06
CA LEU A 172 10.02 6.00 26.93
C LEU A 172 10.00 7.07 25.83
N SER A 173 8.89 7.79 25.67
CA SER A 173 8.79 8.88 24.67
C SER A 173 9.40 10.21 25.13
N LYS A 174 9.87 10.30 26.39
CA LYS A 174 10.50 11.50 26.97
C LYS A 174 12.03 11.45 27.01
N CYS A 175 12.64 10.38 26.49
CA CYS A 175 14.07 10.29 26.21
C CYS A 175 14.35 10.66 24.75
#